data_AF-A0A3M6UKB5-F1
#
_entry.id   AF-A0A3M6UKB5-F1
#
_cell.length_a   1.000
_cell.length_b   1.000
_cell.length_c   1.000
_cell.angle_alpha   90.00
_cell.angle_beta   90.00
_cell.angle_gamma   90.00
#
_symmetry.space_group_name_H-M   'P 1'
#
loop_
_entity.id
_entity.type
_entity.pdbx_description
1 polymer ?
#
loop_
_entity_poly.entity_id
_entity_poly.type
_entity_poly.pdbx_seq_one_letter_code
_entity_poly.pdbx_strand_id
1 'polypeptide(L)'
;MTEKLQDWGDFVNRYTAHSSRHSSPEREVDFGDMRLTPSPISPVFSTADKQFCRRDNIDQCIAYLNQELSVLGFSSLFTPSRNGHGPPDTFDIVKLVNSTYELLQQQQRNIKQLTDLEQKILRSECDNEHLVQTQKRLKEQLESAQREIAVRNERERQLQGKLVKAKEDLKSEREELKKTRANSLHLQKQFDHETRKKERELSKLKERIHQLLTDKNQEKKVGLDILNLINRPAGAQRAMWKTGSAKNEEEMYRMLITNYEEREKELMVENNDMRETLKSMQAELIKLLNQQNEDYESNTEVGEISESGSVEELSTGHFNMPYDMVREGIESSLREKWRLLKSRLEEANKGSSNEPSSPKAEEISRLERQLENYRHVVEQQEQLIEVDSQLYEEQEKFESDKQFFAERRVALENERKQLTDAAVKLVHE
;
A
#
# COMPACT_ATOMS: atom_id res chain seq x y z
N MET A 1 9.68 6.41 -25.35
CA MET A 1 9.11 6.49 -23.98
C MET A 1 10.07 7.08 -22.96
N THR A 2 11.39 7.01 -23.21
CA THR A 2 12.44 7.55 -22.33
C THR A 2 12.58 9.07 -22.36
N GLU A 3 12.30 9.75 -23.48
CA GLU A 3 12.38 11.23 -23.56
C GLU A 3 11.30 11.95 -22.73
N LYS A 4 10.10 11.37 -22.59
CA LYS A 4 9.01 12.00 -21.82
C LYS A 4 9.20 11.91 -20.30
N LEU A 5 10.01 10.97 -19.81
CA LEU A 5 10.36 10.89 -18.38
C LEU A 5 11.43 11.92 -17.99
N GLN A 6 12.36 12.21 -18.92
CA GLN A 6 13.42 13.20 -18.71
C GLN A 6 12.84 14.61 -18.56
N ASP A 7 11.84 14.94 -19.38
CA ASP A 7 11.19 16.25 -19.43
C ASP A 7 10.40 16.56 -18.14
N TRP A 8 9.82 15.54 -17.50
CA TRP A 8 9.17 15.67 -16.18
C TRP A 8 10.18 15.86 -15.04
N GLY A 9 11.32 15.17 -15.10
CA GLY A 9 12.41 15.36 -14.13
C GLY A 9 12.98 16.78 -14.19
N ASP A 10 13.16 17.31 -15.40
CA ASP A 10 13.62 18.68 -15.61
C ASP A 10 12.58 19.73 -15.22
N PHE A 11 11.29 19.47 -15.45
CA PHE A 11 10.20 20.34 -15.02
C PHE A 11 10.11 20.45 -13.50
N VAL A 12 10.16 19.32 -12.78
CA VAL A 12 10.12 19.32 -11.30
C VAL A 12 11.38 19.97 -10.73
N ASN A 13 12.57 19.66 -11.28
CA ASN A 13 13.81 20.29 -10.85
C ASN A 13 13.84 21.80 -11.10
N ARG A 14 13.22 22.31 -12.17
CA ARG A 14 13.16 23.76 -12.44
C ARG A 14 12.33 24.52 -11.39
N TYR A 15 11.35 23.86 -10.76
CA TYR A 15 10.50 24.47 -9.73
C TYR A 15 10.93 24.16 -8.29
N THR A 16 11.74 23.12 -8.06
CA THR A 16 12.32 22.81 -6.73
C THR A 16 13.73 23.36 -6.54
N ALA A 17 14.52 23.58 -7.60
CA ALA A 17 15.93 23.99 -7.49
C ALA A 17 16.15 25.49 -7.22
N HIS A 18 15.11 26.33 -7.24
CA HIS A 18 15.25 27.74 -6.87
C HIS A 18 15.20 28.03 -5.37
N SER A 19 15.09 27.01 -4.52
CA SER A 19 15.20 27.14 -3.06
C SER A 19 16.62 26.88 -2.52
N SER A 20 17.65 27.14 -3.33
CA SER A 20 19.06 27.01 -2.94
C SER A 20 19.87 28.21 -3.43
N ARG A 21 19.73 29.34 -2.73
CA ARG A 21 20.74 30.41 -2.73
C ARG A 21 20.91 30.96 -1.32
N HIS A 22 22.04 30.54 -0.75
CA HIS A 22 22.86 31.26 0.22
C HIS A 22 22.31 31.41 1.64
N SER A 23 22.78 30.47 2.46
CA SER A 23 23.26 30.72 3.82
C SER A 23 23.82 32.15 3.96
N SER A 24 23.06 33.00 4.65
CA SER A 24 23.66 34.13 5.37
C SER A 24 24.35 33.59 6.61
N PRO A 25 25.50 34.16 7.02
CA PRO A 25 26.27 33.65 8.15
C PRO A 25 25.41 33.70 9.41
N GLU A 26 25.51 32.64 10.21
CA GLU A 26 24.94 32.53 11.56
C GLU A 26 25.27 33.79 12.35
N ARG A 27 24.33 34.72 12.42
CA ARG A 27 24.21 35.57 13.59
C ARG A 27 23.56 34.68 14.64
N GLU A 28 24.33 34.30 15.65
CA GLU A 28 23.79 34.01 16.97
C GLU A 28 22.95 35.22 17.37
N VAL A 29 21.66 35.16 17.03
CA VAL A 29 20.66 35.99 17.67
C VAL A 29 20.30 35.18 18.90
N ASP A 30 21.01 35.50 19.98
CA ASP A 30 20.56 35.25 21.33
C ASP A 30 19.07 35.61 21.36
N PHE A 31 18.21 34.60 21.37
CA PHE A 31 16.80 34.75 21.70
C PHE A 31 16.78 35.07 23.20
N GLY A 32 17.16 36.31 23.51
CA GLY A 32 16.83 36.94 24.77
C GLY A 32 15.33 36.79 24.92
N ASP A 33 14.97 36.01 25.94
CA ASP A 33 13.65 35.70 26.45
C ASP A 33 12.72 36.93 26.38
N MET A 34 12.15 37.22 25.21
CA MET A 34 11.05 38.16 25.04
C MET A 34 9.77 37.42 25.43
N ARG A 35 9.73 36.99 26.70
CA ARG A 35 8.50 37.01 27.46
C ARG A 35 8.03 38.46 27.42
N LEU A 36 7.17 38.76 26.46
CA LEU A 36 6.18 39.80 26.62
C LEU A 36 5.36 39.40 27.84
N THR A 37 5.83 39.84 29.00
CA THR A 37 5.05 39.83 30.22
C THR A 37 3.75 40.53 29.87
N PRO A 38 2.58 39.92 30.17
CA PRO A 38 1.35 40.66 30.08
C PRO A 38 1.54 41.83 31.02
N SER A 39 1.59 43.05 30.49
CA SER A 39 1.68 44.23 31.34
C SER A 39 0.49 44.12 32.28
N PRO A 40 0.71 43.96 33.60
CA PRO A 40 -0.41 43.93 34.50
C PRO A 40 -1.07 45.28 34.34
N ILE A 41 -2.38 45.28 34.09
CA ILE A 41 -3.24 46.43 34.33
C ILE A 41 -2.90 46.86 35.75
N SER A 42 -1.98 47.83 35.84
CA SER A 42 -1.41 48.22 37.10
C SER A 42 -2.48 49.05 37.79
N PRO A 43 -2.84 48.71 39.04
CA PRO A 43 -3.80 49.51 39.76
C PRO A 43 -3.23 50.92 39.88
N VAL A 44 -4.08 51.90 39.66
CA VAL A 44 -3.83 53.31 39.95
C VAL A 44 -3.29 53.42 41.38
N PHE A 45 -1.97 53.60 41.52
CA PHE A 45 -1.34 53.92 42.79
C PHE A 45 -0.44 55.13 42.61
N SER A 46 -0.82 56.20 43.29
CA SER A 46 -0.06 57.42 43.49
C SER A 46 1.39 57.14 43.89
N THR A 47 2.33 57.43 42.99
CA THR A 47 3.74 57.63 43.33
C THR A 47 3.93 59.10 43.71
N ALA A 48 3.73 59.42 44.99
CA ALA A 48 3.85 60.79 45.51
C ALA A 48 5.29 61.36 45.43
N ASP A 49 6.30 60.55 45.11
CA ASP A 49 7.71 60.96 45.26
C ASP A 49 8.44 61.38 43.98
N LYS A 50 7.78 61.43 42.81
CA LYS A 50 8.35 62.03 41.59
C LYS A 50 7.32 62.86 40.83
N GLN A 51 6.87 63.93 41.47
CA GLN A 51 6.02 64.91 40.80
C GLN A 51 6.82 65.60 39.68
N PHE A 52 6.42 65.37 38.42
CA PHE A 52 7.03 65.93 37.21
C PHE A 52 7.10 67.47 37.27
N CYS A 53 6.04 68.12 37.78
CA CYS A 53 5.92 69.56 37.85
C CYS A 53 5.75 70.04 39.31
N ARG A 54 6.56 71.01 39.72
CA ARG A 54 6.59 71.70 41.01
C ARG A 54 6.55 73.22 40.79
N ARG A 55 6.34 73.99 41.85
CA ARG A 55 6.23 75.47 41.75
C ARG A 55 7.52 76.14 41.28
N ASP A 56 8.67 75.55 41.58
CA ASP A 56 10.01 76.03 41.28
C ASP A 56 10.49 75.68 39.86
N ASN A 57 9.86 74.70 39.18
CA ASN A 57 10.26 74.25 37.84
C ASN A 57 9.14 74.34 36.78
N ILE A 58 8.02 75.00 37.09
CA ILE A 58 6.83 75.09 36.21
C ILE A 58 7.15 75.60 34.81
N ASP A 59 7.98 76.64 34.66
CA ASP A 59 8.31 77.21 33.35
C ASP A 59 9.12 76.24 32.50
N GLN A 60 10.04 75.49 33.12
CA GLN A 60 10.83 74.45 32.46
C GLN A 60 9.93 73.28 32.04
N CYS A 61 8.99 72.87 32.89
CA CYS A 61 8.02 71.82 32.57
C CYS A 61 7.09 72.22 31.41
N ILE A 62 6.62 73.47 31.38
CA ILE A 62 5.79 73.98 30.28
C ILE A 62 6.59 74.04 28.97
N ALA A 63 7.84 74.51 29.02
CA ALA A 63 8.71 74.53 27.84
C ALA A 63 8.96 73.12 27.29
N TYR A 64 9.25 72.16 28.18
CA TYR A 64 9.39 70.75 27.83
C TYR A 64 8.11 70.17 27.22
N LEU A 65 6.95 70.39 27.85
CA LEU A 65 5.67 69.91 27.32
C LEU A 65 5.36 70.51 25.95
N ASN A 66 5.61 71.81 25.76
CA ASN A 66 5.44 72.47 24.48
C ASN A 66 6.35 71.85 23.40
N GLN A 67 7.59 71.50 23.75
CA GLN A 67 8.52 70.81 22.84
C GLN A 67 8.01 69.41 22.47
N GLU A 68 7.66 68.58 23.46
CA GLU A 68 7.17 67.21 23.23
C GLU A 68 5.86 67.20 22.42
N LEU A 69 4.93 68.09 22.74
CA LEU A 69 3.71 68.28 21.97
C LEU A 69 4.02 68.71 20.53
N SER A 70 4.98 69.61 20.32
CA SER A 70 5.39 70.00 18.97
C SER A 70 6.00 68.84 18.19
N VAL A 71 6.81 67.98 18.83
CA VAL A 71 7.38 66.76 18.20
C VAL A 71 6.27 65.78 17.80
N LEU A 72 5.22 65.66 18.62
CA LEU A 72 4.04 64.85 18.31
C LEU A 72 3.09 65.52 17.28
N GLY A 73 3.40 66.73 16.83
CA GLY A 73 2.66 67.45 15.78
C GLY A 73 1.57 68.39 16.28
N PHE A 74 1.50 68.68 17.59
CA PHE A 74 0.54 69.61 18.16
C PHE A 74 0.96 71.07 18.02
N SER A 75 -0.02 71.97 18.10
CA SER A 75 0.22 73.42 18.05
C SER A 75 0.90 73.93 19.32
N SER A 76 1.78 74.95 19.17
CA SER A 76 2.47 75.52 20.33
C SER A 76 1.49 76.11 21.37
N LEU A 77 1.77 75.83 22.64
CA LEU A 77 1.05 76.29 23.83
C LEU A 77 1.15 77.80 24.06
N PHE A 78 2.05 78.48 23.35
CA PHE A 78 2.24 79.92 23.44
C PHE A 78 1.47 80.65 22.33
N THR A 79 1.00 81.85 22.64
CA THR A 79 0.37 82.74 21.66
C THR A 79 1.41 83.72 21.12
N PRO A 80 1.68 83.71 19.80
CA PRO A 80 2.71 84.58 19.24
C PRO A 80 2.29 86.04 19.38
N SER A 81 3.23 86.88 19.83
CA SER A 81 3.02 88.32 19.94
C SER A 81 2.72 88.92 18.56
N ARG A 82 1.48 89.37 18.36
CA ARG A 82 0.87 89.63 17.05
C ARG A 82 1.59 90.68 16.18
N ASN A 83 2.55 91.45 16.71
CA ASN A 83 3.30 92.49 15.98
C ASN A 83 4.74 92.76 16.52
N GLY A 84 5.36 91.84 17.27
CA GLY A 84 6.73 92.03 17.82
C GLY A 84 6.89 93.17 18.86
N HIS A 85 5.84 93.95 19.10
CA HIS A 85 5.77 95.03 20.10
C HIS A 85 4.76 94.75 21.23
N GLY A 86 4.33 93.49 21.40
CA GLY A 86 3.49 93.06 22.51
C GLY A 86 4.29 92.38 23.63
N PRO A 87 3.64 92.01 24.75
CA PRO A 87 4.24 91.20 25.81
C PRO A 87 4.91 89.93 25.25
N PRO A 88 5.93 89.38 25.94
CA PRO A 88 6.53 88.11 25.54
C PRO A 88 5.45 87.03 25.37
N ASP A 89 5.71 86.07 24.47
CA ASP A 89 4.81 84.96 24.14
C ASP A 89 4.09 84.44 25.38
N THR A 90 2.77 84.66 25.44
CA THR A 90 1.99 84.36 26.62
C THR A 90 1.51 82.92 26.58
N PHE A 91 1.70 82.20 27.69
CA PHE A 91 1.19 80.86 27.86
C PHE A 91 -0.35 80.86 27.77
N ASP A 92 -0.90 80.00 26.92
CA ASP A 92 -2.33 79.91 26.68
C ASP A 92 -2.88 78.60 27.24
N ILE A 93 -3.61 78.72 28.36
CA ILE A 93 -4.23 77.57 29.04
C ILE A 93 -5.29 76.88 28.17
N VAL A 94 -5.96 77.61 27.26
CA VAL A 94 -6.97 77.02 26.37
C VAL A 94 -6.28 76.10 25.36
N LYS A 95 -5.12 76.51 24.83
CA LYS A 95 -4.31 75.66 23.96
C LYS A 95 -3.78 74.43 24.69
N LEU A 96 -3.39 74.56 25.95
CA LEU A 96 -2.99 73.42 26.79
C LEU A 96 -4.14 72.42 26.94
N VAL A 97 -5.33 72.89 27.32
CA VAL A 97 -6.50 72.03 27.52
C VAL A 97 -6.90 71.32 26.23
N ASN A 98 -6.92 72.03 25.10
CA ASN A 98 -7.23 71.44 23.79
C ASN A 98 -6.16 70.42 23.36
N SER A 99 -4.87 70.75 23.50
CA SER A 99 -3.77 69.81 23.18
C SER A 99 -3.84 68.57 24.06
N THR A 100 -4.18 68.73 25.34
CA THR A 100 -4.37 67.60 26.27
C THR A 100 -5.54 66.72 25.84
N TYR A 101 -6.65 67.32 25.41
CA TYR A 101 -7.81 66.59 24.90
C TYR A 101 -7.49 65.81 23.62
N GLU A 102 -6.81 66.44 22.66
CA GLU A 102 -6.40 65.78 21.42
C GLU A 102 -5.39 64.66 21.67
N LEU A 103 -4.45 64.84 22.62
CA LEU A 103 -3.52 63.81 23.06
C LEU A 103 -4.26 62.60 23.64
N LEU A 104 -5.26 62.82 24.49
CA LEU A 104 -6.09 61.74 25.04
C LEU A 104 -6.88 61.01 23.94
N GLN A 105 -7.45 61.75 22.97
CA GLN A 105 -8.12 61.13 21.83
C GLN A 105 -7.15 60.32 20.95
N GLN A 106 -5.94 60.84 20.71
CA GLN A 106 -4.92 60.13 19.95
C GLN A 106 -4.47 58.87 20.68
N GLN A 107 -4.23 58.94 22.00
CA GLN A 107 -3.91 57.78 22.82
C GLN A 107 -5.01 56.71 22.72
N GLN A 108 -6.29 57.10 22.83
CA GLN A 108 -7.40 56.16 22.71
C GLN A 108 -7.48 55.52 21.32
N ARG A 109 -7.23 56.29 20.25
CA ARG A 109 -7.16 55.77 18.87
C ARG A 109 -5.99 54.82 18.68
N ASN A 110 -4.81 55.17 19.19
CA ASN A 110 -3.61 54.34 19.12
C ASN A 110 -3.81 53.02 19.85
N ILE A 111 -4.43 53.02 21.03
CA ILE A 111 -4.75 51.79 21.77
C ILE A 111 -5.66 50.89 20.94
N LYS A 112 -6.72 51.43 20.32
CA LYS A 112 -7.61 50.65 19.45
C LYS A 112 -6.87 50.06 18.24
N GLN A 113 -6.03 50.87 17.58
CA GLN A 113 -5.22 50.40 16.46
C GLN A 113 -4.24 49.30 16.87
N LEU A 114 -3.62 49.45 18.03
CA LEU A 114 -2.70 48.45 18.58
C LEU A 114 -3.45 47.14 18.85
N THR A 115 -4.62 47.19 19.50
CA THR A 115 -5.43 45.98 19.73
C THR A 115 -5.90 45.33 18.42
N ASP A 116 -6.25 46.13 17.41
CA ASP A 116 -6.65 45.61 16.10
C ASP A 116 -5.49 44.92 15.37
N LEU A 117 -4.27 45.47 15.50
CA LEU A 117 -3.06 44.88 14.93
C LEU A 117 -2.66 43.60 15.66
N GLU A 118 -2.69 43.58 16.99
CA GLU A 118 -2.45 42.38 17.79
C GLU A 118 -3.42 41.26 17.41
N GLN A 119 -4.71 41.59 17.23
CA GLN A 119 -5.70 40.60 16.80
C GLN A 119 -5.43 40.07 15.39
N LYS A 120 -4.98 40.93 14.46
CA LYS A 120 -4.60 40.50 13.10
C LYS A 120 -3.36 39.61 13.11
N ILE A 121 -2.36 39.95 13.93
CA ILE A 121 -1.15 39.15 14.12
C ILE A 121 -1.54 37.76 14.63
N LEU A 122 -2.32 37.69 15.71
CA LEU A 122 -2.76 36.41 16.28
C LEU A 122 -3.51 35.55 15.25
N ARG A 123 -4.43 36.14 14.48
CA ARG A 123 -5.13 35.41 13.41
C ARG A 123 -4.16 34.88 12.35
N SER A 124 -3.22 35.72 11.91
CA SER A 124 -2.23 35.32 10.91
C SER A 124 -1.27 34.24 11.42
N GLU A 125 -0.93 34.25 12.70
CA GLU A 125 -0.12 33.21 13.34
C GLU A 125 -0.87 31.88 13.35
N CYS A 126 -2.15 31.87 13.74
CA CYS A 126 -2.99 30.68 13.67
C CYS A 126 -3.10 30.13 12.23
N ASP A 127 -3.34 31.00 11.24
CA ASP A 127 -3.40 30.59 9.83
C ASP A 127 -2.06 29.98 9.36
N ASN A 128 -0.94 30.58 9.78
CA ASN A 128 0.39 30.10 9.43
C ASN A 128 0.69 28.75 10.09
N GLU A 129 0.32 28.55 11.36
CA GLU A 129 0.43 27.27 12.05
C GLU A 129 -0.37 26.17 11.33
N HIS A 130 -1.61 26.47 10.91
CA HIS A 130 -2.41 25.55 10.11
C HIS A 130 -1.77 25.22 8.76
N LEU A 131 -1.21 26.22 8.07
CA LEU A 131 -0.48 26.01 6.81
C LEU A 131 0.77 25.16 7.00
N VAL A 132 1.54 25.38 8.06
CA VAL A 132 2.73 24.57 8.38
C VAL A 132 2.35 23.12 8.69
N GLN A 133 1.31 22.90 9.49
CA GLN A 133 0.83 21.56 9.81
C GLN A 133 0.33 20.81 8.57
N THR A 134 -0.46 21.49 7.72
CA THR A 134 -0.95 20.89 6.48
C THR A 134 0.19 20.62 5.49
N GLN A 135 1.17 21.51 5.38
CA GLN A 135 2.37 21.29 4.57
C GLN A 135 3.16 20.06 5.08
N LYS A 136 3.34 19.92 6.40
CA LYS A 136 4.00 18.76 6.99
C LYS A 136 3.28 17.46 6.64
N ARG A 137 1.96 17.41 6.83
CA ARG A 137 1.13 16.25 6.49
C ARG A 137 1.25 15.87 5.01
N LEU A 138 1.22 16.86 4.11
CA LEU A 138 1.35 16.62 2.66
C LEU A 138 2.74 16.09 2.29
N LYS A 139 3.80 16.58 2.94
CA LYS A 139 5.16 16.05 2.75
C LYS A 139 5.27 14.59 3.18
N GLU A 140 4.73 14.24 4.34
CA GLU A 140 4.71 12.85 4.83
C GLU A 140 3.93 11.93 3.88
N GLN A 141 2.79 12.38 3.35
CA GLN A 141 2.01 11.64 2.35
C GLN A 141 2.78 11.46 1.04
N LEU A 142 3.50 12.49 0.58
CA LEU A 142 4.33 12.41 -0.62
C LEU A 142 5.46 11.39 -0.44
N GLU A 143 6.17 11.44 0.68
CA GLU A 143 7.25 10.50 0.99
C GLU A 143 6.74 9.05 1.13
N SER A 144 5.55 8.86 1.71
CA SER A 144 4.90 7.56 1.79
C SER A 144 4.55 7.04 0.39
N ALA A 145 3.91 7.86 -0.45
CA ALA A 145 3.56 7.49 -1.82
C ALA A 145 4.81 7.16 -2.66
N GLN A 146 5.89 7.92 -2.51
CA GLN A 146 7.17 7.65 -3.18
C GLN A 146 7.77 6.30 -2.76
N ARG A 147 7.74 5.97 -1.45
CA ARG A 147 8.18 4.66 -0.95
C ARG A 147 7.33 3.52 -1.53
N GLU A 148 6.01 3.69 -1.57
CA GLU A 148 5.13 2.69 -2.17
C GLU A 148 5.38 2.49 -3.67
N ILE A 149 5.62 3.57 -4.42
CA ILE A 149 5.97 3.49 -5.85
C ILE A 149 7.26 2.69 -6.03
N ALA A 150 8.28 2.92 -5.21
CA ALA A 150 9.54 2.18 -5.28
C ALA A 150 9.33 0.67 -5.05
N VAL A 151 8.51 0.30 -4.05
CA VAL A 151 8.17 -1.10 -3.77
C VAL A 151 7.37 -1.73 -4.93
N ARG A 152 6.39 -1.00 -5.49
CA ARG A 152 5.61 -1.47 -6.64
C ARG A 152 6.49 -1.69 -7.88
N ASN A 153 7.41 -0.77 -8.16
CA ASN A 153 8.35 -0.88 -9.28
C ASN A 153 9.29 -2.08 -9.13
N GLU A 154 9.80 -2.34 -7.92
CA GLU A 154 10.65 -3.52 -7.67
C GLU A 154 9.85 -4.82 -7.86
N ARG A 155 8.60 -4.87 -7.39
CA ARG A 155 7.72 -6.02 -7.60
C ARG A 155 7.41 -6.23 -9.08
N GLU A 156 7.18 -5.15 -9.83
CA GLU A 156 6.98 -5.21 -11.27
C GLU A 156 8.22 -5.78 -11.97
N ARG A 157 9.42 -5.30 -11.64
CA ARG A 157 10.69 -5.82 -12.17
C ARG A 157 10.84 -7.32 -11.93
N GLN A 158 10.52 -7.79 -10.73
CA GLN A 158 10.59 -9.23 -10.40
C GLN A 158 9.58 -10.06 -11.21
N LEU A 159 8.35 -9.57 -11.37
CA LEU A 159 7.33 -10.25 -12.18
C LEU A 159 7.70 -10.27 -13.66
N GLN A 160 8.25 -9.17 -14.20
CA GLN A 160 8.78 -9.12 -15.56
C GLN A 160 9.90 -10.16 -15.75
N GLY A 161 10.83 -10.27 -14.79
CA GLY A 161 11.87 -11.30 -14.81
C GLY A 161 11.32 -12.73 -14.83
N LYS A 162 10.33 -13.02 -13.98
CA LYS A 162 9.63 -14.32 -13.97
C LYS A 162 8.91 -14.60 -15.29
N LEU A 163 8.27 -13.59 -15.88
CA LEU A 163 7.57 -13.71 -17.16
C LEU A 163 8.53 -14.01 -18.31
N VAL A 164 9.69 -13.35 -18.35
CA VAL A 164 10.73 -13.63 -19.34
C VAL A 164 11.26 -15.05 -19.20
N LYS A 165 11.54 -15.51 -17.98
CA LYS A 165 12.00 -16.87 -17.72
C LYS A 165 10.96 -17.92 -18.16
N ALA A 166 9.71 -17.75 -17.74
CA ALA A 166 8.62 -18.66 -18.13
C ALA A 166 8.40 -18.70 -19.64
N LYS A 167 8.63 -17.59 -20.35
CA LYS A 167 8.56 -17.54 -21.81
C LYS A 167 9.68 -18.34 -22.47
N GLU A 168 10.89 -18.30 -21.92
CA GLU A 168 12.01 -19.10 -22.43
C GLU A 168 11.81 -20.59 -22.14
N ASP A 169 11.35 -20.95 -20.94
CA ASP A 169 11.00 -22.32 -20.57
C ASP A 169 9.88 -22.88 -21.49
N LEU A 170 8.85 -22.08 -21.78
CA LEU A 170 7.80 -22.49 -22.72
C LEU A 170 8.35 -22.72 -24.14
N LYS A 171 9.36 -21.94 -24.54
CA LYS A 171 9.98 -22.07 -25.86
C LYS A 171 10.83 -23.35 -25.94
N SER A 172 11.64 -23.65 -24.92
CA SER A 172 12.43 -24.88 -24.85
C SER A 172 11.54 -26.12 -24.83
N GLU A 173 10.48 -26.12 -24.01
CA GLU A 173 9.49 -27.22 -23.97
C GLU A 173 8.80 -27.43 -25.32
N ARG A 174 8.49 -26.34 -26.05
CA ARG A 174 7.94 -26.45 -27.42
C ARG A 174 8.93 -27.08 -28.39
N GLU A 175 10.23 -26.81 -28.25
CA GLU A 175 11.27 -27.40 -29.09
C GLU A 175 11.46 -28.89 -28.78
N GLU A 176 11.50 -29.28 -27.51
CA GLU A 176 11.57 -30.68 -27.08
C GLU A 176 10.32 -31.48 -27.47
N LEU A 177 9.13 -30.88 -27.36
CA LEU A 177 7.88 -31.51 -27.83
C LEU A 177 7.92 -31.76 -29.35
N LYS A 178 8.43 -30.81 -30.14
CA LYS A 178 8.61 -31.01 -31.59
C LYS A 178 9.56 -32.16 -31.89
N LYS A 179 10.69 -32.24 -31.17
CA LYS A 179 11.71 -33.28 -31.34
C LYS A 179 11.18 -34.66 -30.96
N THR A 180 10.55 -34.80 -29.81
CA THR A 180 9.93 -36.06 -29.35
C THR A 180 8.81 -36.51 -30.28
N ARG A 181 7.97 -35.60 -30.78
CA ARG A 181 6.95 -35.90 -31.78
C ARG A 181 7.55 -36.40 -33.09
N ALA A 182 8.62 -35.79 -33.56
CA ALA A 182 9.34 -36.24 -34.76
C ALA A 182 9.92 -37.65 -34.57
N ASN A 183 10.55 -37.92 -33.42
CA ASN A 183 11.09 -39.23 -33.08
C ASN A 183 9.99 -40.30 -32.98
N SER A 184 8.86 -39.98 -32.34
CA SER A 184 7.72 -40.88 -32.23
C SER A 184 7.16 -41.26 -33.61
N LEU A 185 7.01 -40.29 -34.51
CA LEU A 185 6.54 -40.53 -35.88
C LEU A 185 7.55 -41.35 -36.70
N HIS A 186 8.85 -41.13 -36.51
CA HIS A 186 9.89 -41.96 -37.11
C HIS A 186 9.80 -43.41 -36.62
N LEU A 187 9.66 -43.60 -35.30
CA LEU A 187 9.59 -44.92 -34.69
C LEU A 187 8.30 -45.67 -35.11
N GLN A 188 7.17 -44.98 -35.19
CA GLN A 188 5.92 -45.54 -35.72
C GLN A 188 6.10 -46.04 -37.15
N LYS A 189 6.72 -45.24 -38.04
CA LYS A 189 7.03 -45.66 -39.41
C LYS A 189 7.95 -46.87 -39.45
N GLN A 190 8.94 -46.95 -38.55
CA GLN A 190 9.84 -48.09 -38.45
C GLN A 190 9.09 -49.36 -38.04
N PHE A 191 8.23 -49.27 -37.01
CA PHE A 191 7.39 -50.39 -36.58
C PHE A 191 6.41 -50.82 -37.66
N ASP A 192 5.78 -49.89 -38.38
CA ASP A 192 4.89 -50.22 -39.51
C ASP A 192 5.66 -51.00 -40.59
N HIS A 193 6.89 -50.58 -40.91
CA HIS A 193 7.73 -51.27 -41.88
C HIS A 193 8.14 -52.67 -41.42
N GLU A 194 8.57 -52.82 -40.16
CA GLU A 194 8.90 -54.13 -39.59
C GLU A 194 7.69 -55.06 -39.52
N THR A 195 6.53 -54.54 -39.15
CA THR A 195 5.27 -55.30 -39.09
C THR A 195 4.92 -55.82 -40.48
N ARG A 196 4.93 -54.97 -41.50
CA ARG A 196 4.70 -55.40 -42.90
C ARG A 196 5.75 -56.39 -43.40
N LYS A 197 7.00 -56.30 -42.93
CA LYS A 197 8.05 -57.29 -43.26
C LYS A 197 7.72 -58.65 -42.63
N LYS A 198 7.37 -58.68 -41.34
CA LYS A 198 6.98 -59.89 -40.62
C LYS A 198 5.73 -60.53 -41.21
N GLU A 199 4.73 -59.74 -41.57
CA GLU A 199 3.53 -60.22 -42.26
C GLU A 199 3.87 -60.94 -43.57
N ARG A 200 4.76 -60.35 -44.39
CA ARG A 200 5.23 -60.97 -45.64
C ARG A 200 5.99 -62.28 -45.39
N GLU A 201 6.84 -62.33 -44.36
CA GLU A 201 7.55 -63.55 -43.98
C GLU A 201 6.58 -64.65 -43.47
N LEU A 202 5.58 -64.27 -42.69
CA LEU A 202 4.51 -65.16 -42.23
C LEU A 202 3.70 -65.71 -43.40
N SER A 203 3.32 -64.88 -44.36
CA SER A 203 2.59 -65.32 -45.56
C SER A 203 3.42 -66.32 -46.38
N LYS A 204 4.71 -66.05 -46.61
CA LYS A 204 5.62 -67.01 -47.27
C LYS A 204 5.74 -68.33 -46.52
N LEU A 205 5.81 -68.30 -45.19
CA LEU A 205 5.88 -69.50 -44.37
C LEU A 205 4.56 -70.29 -44.45
N LYS A 206 3.41 -69.61 -44.41
CA LYS A 206 2.09 -70.21 -44.60
C LYS A 206 1.97 -70.88 -45.96
N GLU A 207 2.39 -70.22 -47.03
CA GLU A 207 2.42 -70.80 -48.39
C GLU A 207 3.29 -72.05 -48.45
N ARG A 208 4.49 -72.02 -47.85
CA ARG A 208 5.39 -73.17 -47.81
C ARG A 208 4.81 -74.36 -47.04
N ILE A 209 4.13 -74.10 -45.93
CA ILE A 209 3.42 -75.14 -45.18
C ILE A 209 2.26 -75.70 -46.01
N HIS A 210 1.49 -74.83 -46.67
CA HIS A 210 0.38 -75.26 -47.51
C HIS A 210 0.88 -76.15 -48.67
N GLN A 211 1.97 -75.76 -49.33
CA GLN A 211 2.64 -76.55 -50.36
C GLN A 211 3.07 -77.93 -49.83
N LEU A 212 3.73 -77.99 -48.67
CA LEU A 212 4.13 -79.25 -48.06
C LEU A 212 2.93 -80.14 -47.69
N LEU A 213 1.81 -79.56 -47.28
CA LEU A 213 0.58 -80.31 -46.98
C LEU A 213 -0.08 -80.84 -48.25
N THR A 214 -0.10 -80.06 -49.34
CA THR A 214 -0.62 -80.52 -50.64
C THR A 214 0.26 -81.61 -51.24
N ASP A 215 1.59 -81.45 -51.17
CA ASP A 215 2.55 -82.43 -51.68
C ASP A 215 2.43 -83.76 -50.91
N LYS A 216 2.33 -83.73 -49.57
CA LYS A 216 2.05 -84.93 -48.75
C LYS A 216 0.72 -85.60 -49.04
N ASN A 217 -0.31 -84.83 -49.40
CA ASN A 217 -1.61 -85.39 -49.80
C ASN A 217 -1.58 -85.99 -51.20
N GLN A 218 -0.66 -85.57 -52.07
CA GLN A 218 -0.41 -86.21 -53.36
C GLN A 218 0.44 -87.49 -53.20
N GLU A 219 1.41 -87.51 -52.28
CA GLU A 219 2.16 -88.73 -51.93
C GLU A 219 1.25 -89.85 -51.39
N LYS A 220 0.16 -89.53 -50.67
CA LYS A 220 -0.83 -90.55 -50.23
C LYS A 220 -1.60 -91.25 -51.37
N LYS A 221 -1.50 -90.78 -52.61
CA LYS A 221 -2.04 -91.48 -53.80
C LYS A 221 -1.01 -92.38 -54.51
N VAL A 222 0.25 -92.38 -54.08
CA VAL A 222 1.29 -93.30 -54.59
C VAL A 222 1.82 -94.09 -53.40
N GLY A 223 1.28 -95.30 -53.24
CA GLY A 223 1.54 -96.14 -52.09
C GLY A 223 3.01 -96.58 -51.94
N LEU A 224 3.45 -96.67 -50.69
CA LEU A 224 4.20 -97.81 -50.18
C LEU A 224 4.18 -97.79 -48.65
N ASP A 225 3.45 -98.72 -48.03
CA ASP A 225 3.59 -99.03 -46.61
C ASP A 225 4.93 -99.75 -46.41
N ILE A 226 5.93 -99.04 -45.87
CA ILE A 226 7.13 -99.69 -45.31
C ILE A 226 6.97 -99.68 -43.79
N LEU A 227 6.34 -100.75 -43.29
CA LEU A 227 6.59 -101.24 -41.95
C LEU A 227 8.04 -101.72 -41.90
N ASN A 228 8.89 -101.05 -41.14
CA ASN A 228 9.97 -101.76 -40.47
C ASN A 228 10.37 -101.10 -39.16
N LEU A 229 10.25 -101.89 -38.09
CA LEU A 229 10.73 -101.60 -36.76
C LEU A 229 12.26 -101.58 -36.75
N ILE A 230 12.88 -100.51 -36.24
CA ILE A 230 14.23 -100.61 -35.68
C ILE A 230 14.27 -99.96 -34.31
N ASN A 231 14.56 -100.80 -33.34
CA ASN A 231 14.87 -100.49 -31.97
C ASN A 231 16.29 -99.86 -31.88
N ARG A 232 16.38 -98.67 -31.25
CA ARG A 232 17.50 -98.18 -30.40
C ARG A 232 18.82 -97.77 -31.12
N PRO A 233 19.79 -96.99 -30.53
CA PRO A 233 19.90 -96.34 -29.21
C PRO A 233 20.16 -94.81 -29.21
N ALA A 234 20.10 -94.23 -28.00
CA ALA A 234 20.81 -93.07 -27.47
C ALA A 234 21.31 -91.95 -28.41
N GLY A 235 20.81 -90.73 -28.16
CA GLY A 235 21.55 -89.49 -28.44
C GLY A 235 21.13 -88.75 -29.71
N ALA A 236 19.98 -88.09 -29.69
CA ALA A 236 19.79 -86.85 -30.45
C ALA A 236 18.57 -86.09 -29.91
N GLN A 237 18.82 -84.84 -29.56
CA GLN A 237 17.92 -83.93 -28.88
C GLN A 237 16.61 -83.75 -29.64
N ARG A 238 15.50 -84.19 -29.02
CA ARG A 238 14.19 -83.63 -29.34
C ARG A 238 14.13 -82.26 -28.69
N ALA A 239 13.97 -81.21 -29.50
CA ALA A 239 13.56 -79.91 -29.02
C ALA A 239 12.26 -80.08 -28.22
N MET A 240 12.36 -79.98 -26.90
CA MET A 240 11.22 -79.84 -26.03
C MET A 240 10.55 -78.52 -26.40
N TRP A 241 9.33 -78.60 -26.91
CA TRP A 241 8.42 -77.47 -26.89
C TRP A 241 8.30 -77.07 -25.41
N LYS A 242 8.94 -75.96 -25.02
CA LYS A 242 8.71 -75.35 -23.71
C LYS A 242 7.26 -74.89 -23.71
N THR A 243 6.43 -75.72 -23.07
CA THR A 243 5.07 -75.43 -22.66
C THR A 243 5.01 -74.06 -21.97
N GLY A 244 4.01 -73.25 -22.31
CA GLY A 244 3.84 -71.86 -21.87
C GLY A 244 3.71 -71.61 -20.37
N SER A 245 3.88 -72.63 -19.51
CA SER A 245 3.83 -72.49 -18.05
C SER A 245 5.07 -71.80 -17.48
N ALA A 246 6.27 -72.20 -17.92
CA ALA A 246 7.53 -71.67 -17.36
C ALA A 246 7.81 -70.22 -17.79
N LYS A 247 7.36 -69.81 -18.99
CA LYS A 247 7.46 -68.40 -19.43
C LYS A 247 6.46 -67.50 -18.68
N ASN A 248 5.23 -67.98 -18.46
CA ASN A 248 4.23 -67.23 -17.71
C ASN A 248 4.62 -67.09 -16.23
N GLU A 249 5.27 -68.11 -15.65
CA GLU A 249 5.80 -68.07 -14.28
C GLU A 249 7.00 -67.12 -14.16
N GLU A 250 7.92 -67.13 -15.12
CA GLU A 250 9.03 -66.16 -15.19
C GLU A 250 8.52 -64.71 -15.35
N GLU A 251 7.48 -64.51 -16.16
CA GLU A 251 6.83 -63.21 -16.35
C GLU A 251 6.08 -62.76 -15.09
N MET A 252 5.43 -63.68 -14.38
CA MET A 252 4.83 -63.41 -13.06
C MET A 252 5.89 -62.99 -12.03
N TYR A 253 7.02 -63.70 -11.94
CA TYR A 253 8.11 -63.32 -11.03
C TYR A 253 8.72 -61.97 -11.41
N ARG A 254 8.91 -61.68 -12.70
CA ARG A 254 9.36 -60.35 -13.14
C ARG A 254 8.37 -59.26 -12.73
N MET A 255 7.07 -59.47 -12.95
CA MET A 255 6.02 -58.53 -12.57
C MET A 255 5.99 -58.29 -11.05
N LEU A 256 6.19 -59.35 -10.25
CA LEU A 256 6.26 -59.23 -8.80
C LEU A 256 7.47 -58.42 -8.36
N ILE A 257 8.64 -58.68 -8.94
CA ILE A 257 9.88 -57.93 -8.67
C ILE A 257 9.71 -56.46 -9.07
N THR A 258 9.18 -56.18 -10.27
CA THR A 258 8.97 -54.79 -10.71
C THR A 258 7.97 -54.06 -9.81
N ASN A 259 6.91 -54.74 -9.35
CA ASN A 259 5.98 -54.15 -8.38
C ASN A 259 6.66 -53.87 -7.03
N TYR A 260 7.55 -54.75 -6.56
CA TYR A 260 8.32 -54.50 -5.34
C TYR A 260 9.33 -53.35 -5.50
N GLU A 261 10.02 -53.27 -6.65
CA GLU A 261 10.94 -52.17 -6.96
C GLU A 261 10.20 -50.83 -7.08
N GLU A 262 9.01 -50.82 -7.70
CA GLU A 262 8.15 -49.64 -7.78
C GLU A 262 7.66 -49.22 -6.39
N ARG A 263 7.20 -50.18 -5.57
CA ARG A 263 6.80 -49.96 -4.17
C ARG A 263 7.95 -49.42 -3.32
N GLU A 264 9.17 -49.95 -3.49
CA GLU A 264 10.36 -49.48 -2.79
C GLU A 264 10.72 -48.05 -3.19
N LYS A 265 10.60 -47.73 -4.49
CA LYS A 265 10.83 -46.37 -4.99
C LYS A 265 9.79 -45.39 -4.45
N GLU A 266 8.51 -45.76 -4.42
CA GLU A 266 7.45 -44.95 -3.79
C GLU A 266 7.75 -44.69 -2.31
N LEU A 267 8.13 -45.74 -1.57
CA LEU A 267 8.49 -45.62 -0.15
C LEU A 267 9.71 -44.70 0.06
N MET A 268 10.70 -44.74 -0.83
CA MET A 268 11.85 -43.83 -0.76
C MET A 268 11.44 -42.37 -0.99
N VAL A 269 10.52 -42.11 -1.94
CA VAL A 269 10.00 -40.76 -2.18
C VAL A 269 9.19 -40.27 -0.97
N GLU A 270 8.25 -41.08 -0.48
CA GLU A 270 7.45 -40.75 0.70
C GLU A 270 8.34 -40.49 1.93
N ASN A 271 9.39 -41.31 2.13
CA ASN A 271 10.33 -41.11 3.23
C ASN A 271 11.10 -39.79 3.10
N ASN A 272 11.48 -39.39 1.88
CA ASN A 272 12.13 -38.12 1.64
C ASN A 272 11.19 -36.94 1.93
N ASP A 273 9.95 -37.01 1.45
CA ASP A 273 8.94 -35.98 1.70
C ASP A 273 8.62 -35.85 3.20
N MET A 274 8.58 -36.97 3.93
CA MET A 274 8.46 -36.97 5.39
C MET A 274 9.66 -36.30 6.10
N ARG A 275 10.87 -36.50 5.59
CA ARG A 275 12.07 -35.83 6.15
C ARG A 275 12.05 -34.33 5.89
N GLU A 276 11.64 -33.92 4.69
CA GLU A 276 11.50 -32.50 4.33
C GLU A 276 10.41 -31.80 5.16
N THR A 277 9.26 -32.44 5.33
CA THR A 277 8.16 -31.90 6.16
C THR A 277 8.56 -31.79 7.63
N LEU A 278 9.24 -32.79 8.20
CA LEU A 278 9.78 -32.72 9.57
C LEU A 278 10.78 -31.56 9.74
N LYS A 279 11.68 -31.40 8.77
CA LYS A 279 12.64 -30.28 8.77
C LYS A 279 11.92 -28.93 8.70
N SER A 280 10.92 -28.80 7.83
CA SER A 280 10.11 -27.57 7.70
C SER A 280 9.37 -27.25 9.00
N MET A 281 8.71 -28.24 9.61
CA MET A 281 8.01 -28.06 10.88
C MET A 281 8.95 -27.62 12.00
N GLN A 282 10.17 -28.16 12.05
CA GLN A 282 11.16 -27.69 13.02
C GLN A 282 11.54 -26.23 12.80
N ALA A 283 11.81 -25.83 11.55
CA ALA A 283 12.16 -24.45 11.22
C ALA A 283 11.04 -23.48 11.61
N GLU A 284 9.78 -23.86 11.36
CA GLU A 284 8.61 -23.06 11.77
C GLU A 284 8.47 -22.98 13.29
N LEU A 285 8.65 -24.09 14.02
CA LEU A 285 8.62 -24.09 15.49
C LEU A 285 9.69 -23.17 16.10
N ILE A 286 10.91 -23.19 15.56
CA ILE A 286 11.99 -22.31 15.99
C ILE A 286 11.66 -20.86 15.67
N LYS A 287 11.12 -20.59 14.47
CA LYS A 287 10.70 -19.25 14.08
C LYS A 287 9.64 -18.68 15.02
N LEU A 288 8.64 -19.48 15.40
CA LEU A 288 7.61 -19.05 16.34
C LEU A 288 8.17 -18.79 17.74
N LEU A 289 9.08 -19.65 18.21
CA LEU A 289 9.77 -19.47 19.50
C LEU A 289 10.62 -18.19 19.52
N ASN A 290 11.31 -17.89 18.43
CA ASN A 290 12.18 -16.71 18.32
C ASN A 290 11.39 -15.41 18.08
N GLN A 291 10.29 -15.44 17.31
CA GLN A 291 9.43 -14.27 17.08
C GLN A 291 8.82 -13.73 18.37
N GLN A 292 8.41 -14.62 19.28
CA GLN A 292 7.90 -14.17 20.57
C GLN A 292 8.99 -13.65 21.50
N ASN A 293 10.26 -14.02 21.33
CA ASN A 293 11.37 -13.42 22.12
C ASN A 293 11.58 -11.93 21.77
N GLU A 294 11.47 -11.55 20.49
CA GLU A 294 11.70 -10.16 20.02
C GLU A 294 10.61 -9.19 20.52
N ASP A 295 9.37 -9.66 20.70
CA ASP A 295 8.27 -8.83 21.22
C ASP A 295 8.46 -8.46 22.71
N TYR A 296 9.21 -9.25 23.49
CA TYR A 296 9.49 -8.97 24.91
C TYR A 296 10.69 -8.04 25.13
N GLU A 297 11.68 -7.98 24.22
CA GLU A 297 12.83 -7.07 24.38
C GLU A 297 12.52 -5.60 24.09
N SER A 298 11.45 -5.31 23.33
CA SER A 298 11.09 -3.93 22.98
C SER A 298 10.40 -3.11 24.09
N ASN A 299 10.04 -3.73 25.23
CA ASN A 299 9.21 -3.09 26.26
C ASN A 299 9.80 -3.05 27.69
N THR A 300 11.06 -3.45 27.91
CA THR A 300 11.63 -3.41 29.28
C THR A 300 13.03 -2.78 29.29
N GLU A 301 13.10 -1.47 29.48
CA GLU A 301 14.29 -0.86 30.08
C GLU A 301 14.30 -1.19 31.58
N VAL A 302 15.45 -1.65 32.07
CA VAL A 302 15.83 -1.99 33.47
C VAL A 302 15.70 -3.48 33.85
N GLY A 303 16.86 -4.14 33.96
CA GLY A 303 17.09 -5.20 34.96
C GLY A 303 17.58 -6.56 34.45
N GLU A 304 18.87 -6.83 34.68
CA GLU A 304 19.55 -8.13 34.71
C GLU A 304 19.53 -9.03 33.46
N ILE A 305 20.72 -9.14 32.86
CA ILE A 305 21.10 -10.11 31.84
C ILE A 305 20.88 -11.52 32.38
N SER A 306 19.76 -12.14 32.01
CA SER A 306 19.65 -13.59 31.91
C SER A 306 19.72 -13.96 30.44
N GLU A 307 20.93 -14.36 30.05
CA GLU A 307 21.28 -15.01 28.80
C GLU A 307 20.37 -16.24 28.60
N SER A 308 19.26 -16.07 27.89
CA SER A 308 18.36 -17.18 27.53
C SER A 308 18.16 -17.26 26.02
N GLY A 309 19.24 -17.74 25.40
CA GLY A 309 19.21 -18.81 24.39
C GLY A 309 18.19 -18.68 23.28
N SER A 310 18.63 -18.13 22.14
CA SER A 310 18.13 -18.55 20.83
C SER A 310 18.03 -20.08 20.80
N VAL A 311 16.83 -20.62 20.54
CA VAL A 311 16.62 -22.07 20.50
C VAL A 311 17.36 -22.65 19.30
N GLU A 312 18.41 -23.44 19.56
CA GLU A 312 19.28 -23.97 18.51
C GLU A 312 18.54 -24.92 17.54
N GLU A 313 18.84 -24.76 16.26
CA GLU A 313 18.37 -25.61 15.20
C GLU A 313 19.16 -26.93 15.18
N LEU A 314 18.47 -28.07 15.17
CA LEU A 314 19.12 -29.34 14.81
C LEU A 314 19.71 -29.19 13.41
N SER A 315 21.02 -29.42 13.27
CA SER A 315 21.72 -29.28 11.99
C SER A 315 21.01 -30.08 10.89
N THR A 316 20.86 -29.46 9.72
CA THR A 316 20.18 -30.05 8.53
C THR A 316 20.66 -31.48 8.23
N GLY A 317 21.93 -31.80 8.50
CA GLY A 317 22.49 -33.15 8.30
C GLY A 317 21.83 -34.24 9.15
N HIS A 318 21.23 -33.91 10.30
CA HIS A 318 20.56 -34.88 11.17
C HIS A 318 19.34 -35.52 10.52
N PHE A 319 18.64 -34.78 9.65
CA PHE A 319 17.46 -35.27 8.93
C PHE A 319 17.80 -36.17 7.75
N ASN A 320 19.07 -36.22 7.32
CA ASN A 320 19.53 -37.04 6.20
C ASN A 320 20.17 -38.36 6.64
N MET A 321 20.34 -38.57 7.95
CA MET A 321 20.93 -39.81 8.50
C MET A 321 19.89 -40.95 8.57
N PRO A 322 20.33 -42.24 8.60
CA PRO A 322 19.44 -43.37 8.79
C PRO A 322 18.53 -43.17 10.01
N TYR A 323 17.22 -43.35 9.81
CA TYR A 323 16.21 -42.90 10.78
C TYR A 323 16.43 -43.53 12.16
N ASP A 324 16.77 -44.82 12.22
CA ASP A 324 17.02 -45.54 13.47
C ASP A 324 18.12 -44.92 14.34
N MET A 325 19.09 -44.23 13.73
CA MET A 325 20.20 -43.58 14.45
C MET A 325 19.84 -42.21 15.03
N VAL A 326 18.86 -41.53 14.44
CA VAL A 326 18.53 -40.12 14.77
C VAL A 326 17.11 -39.94 15.32
N ARG A 327 16.30 -40.99 15.29
CA ARG A 327 14.89 -40.99 15.71
C ARG A 327 14.70 -40.37 17.09
N GLU A 328 15.44 -40.84 18.09
CA GLU A 328 15.28 -40.39 19.47
C GLU A 328 15.70 -38.93 19.67
N GLY A 329 16.75 -38.48 18.96
CA GLY A 329 17.23 -37.10 19.01
C GLY A 329 16.26 -36.11 18.36
N ILE A 330 15.72 -36.46 17.19
CA ILE A 330 14.70 -35.66 16.50
C ILE A 330 13.43 -35.58 17.35
N GLU A 331 12.97 -36.72 17.87
CA GLU A 331 11.77 -36.80 18.69
C GLU A 331 11.91 -35.98 19.98
N SER A 332 13.03 -36.14 20.69
CA SER A 332 13.28 -35.41 21.94
C SER A 332 13.34 -33.90 21.70
N SER A 333 14.04 -33.45 20.66
CA SER A 333 14.16 -32.02 20.34
C SER A 333 12.83 -31.39 19.95
N LEU A 334 12.03 -32.05 19.12
CA LEU A 334 10.72 -31.53 18.73
C LEU A 334 9.76 -31.50 19.92
N ARG A 335 9.77 -32.53 20.78
CA ARG A 335 8.95 -32.56 22.00
C ARG A 335 9.34 -31.46 22.98
N GLU A 336 10.63 -31.18 23.13
CA GLU A 336 11.12 -30.10 23.98
C GLU A 336 10.72 -28.72 23.46
N LYS A 337 10.96 -28.45 22.17
CA LYS A 337 10.55 -27.20 21.51
C LYS A 337 9.05 -26.97 21.59
N TRP A 338 8.24 -28.02 21.38
CA TRP A 338 6.80 -27.94 21.52
C TRP A 338 6.36 -27.65 22.97
N ARG A 339 7.00 -28.30 23.96
CA ARG A 339 6.71 -28.04 25.38
C ARG A 339 7.03 -26.60 25.75
N LEU A 340 8.15 -26.07 25.26
CA LEU A 340 8.55 -24.68 25.48
C LEU A 340 7.54 -23.69 24.86
N LEU A 341 7.15 -23.92 23.61
CA LEU A 341 6.16 -23.08 22.92
C LEU A 341 4.82 -23.09 23.66
N LYS A 342 4.40 -24.27 24.13
CA LYS A 342 3.17 -24.44 24.90
C LYS A 342 3.20 -23.68 26.23
N SER A 343 4.31 -23.74 26.97
CA SER A 343 4.46 -22.97 28.22
C SER A 343 4.32 -21.47 27.97
N ARG A 344 5.01 -20.95 26.95
CA ARG A 344 4.96 -19.54 26.56
C ARG A 344 3.56 -19.09 26.14
N LEU A 345 2.85 -19.93 25.38
CA LEU A 345 1.47 -19.64 24.99
C LEU A 345 0.52 -19.61 26.20
N GLU A 346 0.69 -20.54 27.14
CA GLU A 346 -0.08 -20.56 28.39
C GLU A 346 0.23 -19.34 29.29
N GLU A 347 1.47 -18.87 29.32
CA GLU A 347 1.90 -17.65 30.02
C GLU A 347 1.31 -16.38 29.38
N ALA A 348 1.38 -16.25 28.04
CA ALA A 348 0.78 -15.15 27.30
C ALA A 348 -0.75 -15.09 27.50
N ASN A 349 -1.41 -16.25 27.59
CA ASN A 349 -2.86 -16.32 27.81
C ASN A 349 -3.25 -15.98 29.26
N LYS A 350 -2.41 -16.29 30.25
CA LYS A 350 -2.62 -15.89 31.66
C LYS A 350 -2.42 -14.38 31.87
N GLY A 351 -1.50 -13.75 31.12
CA GLY A 351 -1.33 -12.30 31.11
C GLY A 351 -2.54 -11.54 30.56
N SER A 352 -3.37 -12.17 29.73
CA SER A 352 -4.55 -11.54 29.12
C SER A 352 -5.80 -11.51 30.01
N SER A 353 -5.83 -12.22 31.15
CA SER A 353 -7.04 -12.35 31.97
C SER A 353 -7.10 -11.47 33.23
N ASN A 354 -6.03 -10.72 33.57
CA ASN A 354 -5.94 -10.03 34.86
C ASN A 354 -5.56 -8.52 34.81
N GLU A 355 -5.70 -7.82 33.69
CA GLU A 355 -5.57 -6.36 33.64
C GLU A 355 -6.71 -5.70 32.84
N PRO A 356 -7.46 -4.72 33.40
CA PRO A 356 -8.36 -3.89 32.62
C PRO A 356 -7.54 -2.85 31.85
N SER A 357 -7.87 -2.67 30.57
CA SER A 357 -7.28 -1.72 29.60
C SER A 357 -5.96 -2.15 28.96
N SER A 358 -6.07 -2.83 27.81
CA SER A 358 -4.99 -2.80 26.81
C SER A 358 -5.17 -1.56 25.94
N PRO A 359 -4.08 -0.85 25.55
CA PRO A 359 -4.15 0.31 24.65
C PRO A 359 -4.80 -0.03 23.30
N LYS A 360 -4.76 -1.31 22.89
CA LYS A 360 -5.44 -1.81 21.69
C LYS A 360 -6.96 -1.79 21.82
N ALA A 361 -7.52 -2.05 23.01
CA ALA A 361 -8.96 -2.02 23.22
C ALA A 361 -9.53 -0.58 23.19
N GLU A 362 -8.77 0.38 23.71
CA GLU A 362 -9.11 1.80 23.62
C GLU A 362 -8.99 2.33 22.20
N GLU A 363 -7.98 1.89 21.45
CA GLU A 363 -7.80 2.24 20.04
C GLU A 363 -8.91 1.67 19.16
N ILE A 364 -9.32 0.42 19.39
CA ILE A 364 -10.49 -0.20 18.74
C ILE A 364 -11.76 0.61 19.06
N SER A 365 -12.00 0.94 20.33
CA SER A 365 -13.15 1.75 20.74
C SER A 365 -13.14 3.16 20.12
N ARG A 366 -11.96 3.73 19.90
CA ARG A 366 -11.79 5.03 19.23
C ARG A 366 -12.10 4.92 17.73
N LEU A 367 -11.61 3.88 17.07
CA LEU A 367 -11.86 3.61 15.65
C LEU A 367 -13.35 3.32 15.40
N GLU A 368 -14.01 2.57 16.29
CA GLU A 368 -15.46 2.33 16.23
C GLU A 368 -16.26 3.63 16.29
N ARG A 369 -15.91 4.55 17.22
CA ARG A 369 -16.55 5.88 17.26
C ARG A 369 -16.29 6.70 16.00
N GLN A 370 -15.09 6.62 15.43
CA GLN A 370 -14.79 7.31 14.17
C GLN A 370 -15.59 6.74 13.00
N LEU A 371 -15.75 5.42 12.91
CA LEU A 371 -16.58 4.78 11.90
C LEU A 371 -18.05 5.18 12.03
N GLU A 372 -18.58 5.26 13.25
CA GLU A 372 -19.95 5.71 13.48
C GLU A 372 -20.15 7.16 13.03
N ASN A 373 -19.19 8.03 13.33
CA ASN A 373 -19.21 9.43 12.89
C ASN A 373 -19.16 9.53 11.35
N TYR A 374 -18.29 8.75 10.69
CA TYR A 374 -18.24 8.72 9.22
C TYR A 374 -19.55 8.19 8.62
N ARG A 375 -20.16 7.17 9.24
CA ARG A 375 -21.46 6.65 8.80
C ARG A 375 -22.53 7.73 8.84
N HIS A 376 -22.58 8.52 9.92
CA HIS A 376 -23.54 9.62 10.03
C HIS A 376 -23.31 10.74 9.01
N VAL A 377 -22.05 11.08 8.72
CA VAL A 377 -21.72 12.07 7.68
C VAL A 377 -22.14 11.59 6.30
N VAL A 378 -21.90 10.31 5.98
CA VAL A 378 -22.33 9.73 4.71
C VAL A 378 -23.85 9.74 4.58
N GLU A 379 -24.57 9.38 5.64
CA GLU A 379 -26.05 9.40 5.66
C GLU A 379 -26.60 10.83 5.45
N GLN A 380 -25.97 11.85 6.06
CA GLN A 380 -26.33 13.24 5.80
C GLN A 380 -26.05 13.66 4.35
N GLN A 381 -24.92 13.23 3.78
CA GLN A 381 -24.58 13.52 2.38
C GLN A 381 -25.56 12.85 1.41
N GLU A 382 -25.99 11.62 1.68
CA GLU A 382 -27.01 10.93 0.88
C GLU A 382 -28.34 11.67 0.90
N GLN A 383 -28.79 12.15 2.08
CA GLN A 383 -30.01 12.96 2.18
C GLN A 383 -29.90 14.29 1.41
N LEU A 384 -28.74 14.95 1.46
CA LEU A 384 -28.49 16.18 0.69
C LEU A 384 -28.57 15.93 -0.82
N ILE A 385 -27.98 14.83 -1.30
CA ILE A 385 -28.02 14.46 -2.72
C ILE A 385 -29.47 14.15 -3.16
N GLU A 386 -30.26 13.50 -2.31
CA GLU A 386 -31.67 13.21 -2.60
C GLU A 386 -32.50 14.49 -2.72
N VAL A 387 -32.28 15.46 -1.82
CA VAL A 387 -32.93 16.78 -1.89
C VAL A 387 -32.49 17.56 -3.14
N ASP A 388 -31.20 17.59 -3.44
CA ASP A 388 -30.70 18.25 -4.66
C ASP A 388 -31.32 17.62 -5.91
N SER A 389 -31.41 16.28 -5.99
CA SER A 389 -32.05 15.59 -7.10
C SER A 389 -33.52 15.99 -7.27
N GLN A 390 -34.28 16.10 -6.18
CA GLN A 390 -35.68 16.54 -6.22
C GLN A 390 -35.80 18.00 -6.68
N LEU A 391 -34.92 18.88 -6.22
CA LEU A 391 -34.88 20.28 -6.65
C LEU A 391 -34.56 20.41 -8.15
N TYR A 392 -33.67 19.58 -8.69
CA TYR A 392 -33.39 19.54 -10.12
C TYR A 392 -34.63 19.14 -10.94
N GLU A 393 -35.38 18.13 -10.49
CA GLU A 393 -36.63 17.72 -11.16
C GLU A 393 -37.71 18.82 -11.10
N GLU A 394 -37.82 19.53 -9.98
CA GLU A 394 -38.75 20.66 -9.85
C GLU A 394 -38.33 21.85 -10.73
N GLN A 395 -37.03 22.13 -10.83
CA GLN A 395 -36.50 23.19 -11.69
C GLN A 395 -36.78 22.88 -13.17
N GLU A 396 -36.59 21.64 -13.61
CA GLU A 396 -36.88 21.22 -14.99
C GLU A 396 -38.38 21.37 -15.32
N LYS A 397 -39.27 20.99 -14.40
CA LYS A 397 -40.72 21.21 -14.55
C LYS A 397 -41.05 22.69 -14.65
N PHE A 398 -40.46 23.53 -13.80
CA PHE A 398 -40.70 24.97 -13.83
C PHE A 398 -40.23 25.61 -15.14
N GLU A 399 -39.09 25.17 -15.69
CA GLU A 399 -38.60 25.61 -16.99
C GLU A 399 -39.53 25.20 -18.13
N SER A 400 -40.06 23.97 -18.09
CA SER A 400 -41.05 23.47 -19.05
C SER A 400 -42.35 24.30 -19.01
N ASP A 401 -42.90 24.55 -17.81
CA ASP A 401 -44.10 25.37 -17.64
C ASP A 401 -43.89 26.80 -18.14
N LYS A 402 -42.72 27.38 -17.85
CA LYS A 402 -42.35 28.73 -18.33
C LYS A 402 -42.32 28.79 -19.86
N GLN A 403 -41.79 27.76 -20.52
CA GLN A 403 -41.81 27.67 -22.00
C GLN A 403 -43.25 27.57 -22.51
N PHE A 404 -44.07 26.71 -21.91
CA PHE A 404 -45.48 26.55 -22.27
C PHE A 404 -46.26 27.87 -22.16
N PHE A 405 -46.08 28.63 -21.08
CA PHE A 405 -46.74 29.93 -20.92
C PHE A 405 -46.21 30.98 -21.90
N ALA A 406 -44.92 30.95 -22.25
CA ALA A 406 -44.34 31.84 -23.25
C ALA A 406 -44.94 31.60 -24.64
N GLU A 407 -45.06 30.34 -25.05
CA GLU A 407 -45.73 29.94 -26.30
C GLU A 407 -47.19 30.37 -26.32
N ARG A 408 -47.92 30.12 -25.21
CA ARG A 408 -49.32 30.53 -25.10
C ARG A 408 -49.50 32.04 -25.22
N ARG A 409 -48.58 32.82 -24.62
CA ARG A 409 -48.59 34.29 -24.72
C ARG A 409 -48.37 34.75 -26.16
N VAL A 410 -47.41 34.15 -26.88
CA VAL A 410 -47.16 34.47 -28.30
C VAL A 410 -48.38 34.12 -29.16
N ALA A 411 -49.02 32.98 -28.92
CA ALA A 411 -50.24 32.60 -29.63
C ALA A 411 -51.37 33.61 -29.44
N LEU A 412 -51.63 34.02 -28.19
CA LEU A 412 -52.64 35.03 -27.87
C LEU A 412 -52.31 36.40 -28.48
N GLU A 413 -51.04 36.78 -28.53
CA GLU A 413 -50.62 38.03 -29.15
C GLU A 413 -50.82 38.00 -30.68
N ASN A 414 -50.59 36.85 -31.31
CA ASN A 414 -50.88 36.64 -32.74
C ASN A 414 -52.38 36.69 -33.02
N GLU A 415 -53.21 36.03 -32.20
CA GLU A 415 -54.67 36.12 -32.31
C GLU A 415 -55.14 37.57 -32.14
N ARG A 416 -54.60 38.32 -31.16
CA ARG A 416 -54.94 39.74 -30.97
C ARG A 416 -54.59 40.57 -32.20
N LYS A 417 -53.42 40.35 -32.81
CA LYS A 417 -53.01 41.04 -34.06
C LYS A 417 -53.98 40.71 -35.19
N GLN A 418 -54.33 39.44 -35.39
CA GLN A 418 -55.29 39.03 -36.42
C GLN A 418 -56.67 39.67 -36.21
N LEU A 419 -57.17 39.71 -34.97
CA LEU A 419 -58.43 40.38 -34.65
C LEU A 419 -58.35 41.89 -34.87
N THR A 420 -57.23 42.52 -34.55
CA THR A 420 -57.01 43.95 -34.78
C THR A 420 -56.99 44.25 -36.29
N ASP A 421 -56.26 43.46 -37.07
CA ASP A 421 -56.18 43.60 -38.53
C ASP A 421 -57.54 43.35 -39.19
N ALA A 422 -58.32 42.37 -38.70
CA ALA A 422 -59.68 42.12 -39.16
C ALA A 422 -60.63 43.29 -38.83
N ALA A 423 -60.53 43.85 -37.62
CA ALA A 423 -61.30 45.02 -37.22
C ALA A 423 -60.96 46.27 -38.05
N VAL A 424 -59.67 46.48 -38.35
CA VAL A 424 -59.23 47.58 -39.24
C VAL A 424 -59.78 47.40 -40.65
N LYS A 425 -59.81 46.17 -41.19
CA LYS A 425 -60.38 45.88 -42.50
C LYS A 425 -61.90 46.13 -42.54
N LEU A 426 -62.62 45.76 -41.49
CA LEU A 426 -64.07 46.01 -41.36
C LEU A 426 -64.44 47.50 -41.25
N VAL A 427 -63.51 48.38 -40.89
CA VAL A 427 -63.71 49.85 -40.82
C VAL A 427 -63.42 50.52 -42.17
N HIS A 428 -62.78 49.83 -43.11
CA HIS A 428 -62.45 50.34 -44.46
C HIS A 428 -63.40 49.82 -45.55
N GLU A 429 -64.41 49.02 -45.21
CA GLU A 429 -65.62 48.75 -46.01
C GLU A 429 -66.75 49.69 -45.58
#